data_AF-A0AAD2K4P8-F1
#
_entry.id   AF-A0AAD2K4P8-F1
#
_cell.length_a   1.000
_cell.length_b   1.000
_cell.length_c   1.000
_cell.angle_alpha   90.00
_cell.angle_beta   90.00
_cell.angle_gamma   90.00
#
_symmetry.space_group_name_H-M   'P 1'
#
loop_
_entity.id
_entity.type
_entity.pdbx_description
1 polymer ?
#
loop_
_entity_poly.entity_id
_entity_poly.type
_entity_poly.pdbx_seq_one_letter_code
_entity_poly.pdbx_strand_id
1 'polypeptide(L)'
;MSNAEASASGSGASTPAKEKKPKKLPACDVCKARRVLCHPQPNGAPCPRCVEKKIMCMTTPIRRGRPPKHPPQSAITAALTLSAARQPPQISLASSQSRGPALEGGSADCPELSSEFVAHCFEAIKYTPQYSHPLIAAAGIRSDIRAVAFQVHLLPAPSRVLALCIIALASLSSFHRSVLSGPGPKPDSFTDPTFFSASSDADLLGCGLRRAPAYKALRDEALKAAWETGVMLQPSNENAASCYLLDLMEQSDFCGASRPWAGAYLSHVRALAPIWHAAGFTATDAAHWAGFLFEQMAEGLISARSRTPFLVTRSDQLLLSGPDPPPLDEMLDNLEKASKNPSFSLVWTSSTPYMFHVVSLARQLSESIAGDYARLNALSESAVIRYLSSLNTLHAILSLLLERVDAALTSSSDSSPPAPFLLDSANIDVAARSAAYGAVFGFAGLVLPFYRELEARETTDSPSAHSDQTRDRLRVLRKQARDMACLGAREIARAVRYLPEVHFTPVHWSTIYAWAEFCLEEADASSSVSSEQAEDYSTIVRELKLLGYSLDSASSPPALGTIERLEGHVATAQSGFIAAPPPPARYFFDPTTLTHIYLPLETPWPDQGAHQMMMA
;
A
#
# COMPACT_ATOMS: atom_id res chain seq x y z
N MET A 1 44.25 -11.44 54.46
CA MET A 1 44.89 -12.49 55.28
C MET A 1 43.75 -13.23 55.96
N SER A 2 43.35 -14.40 55.44
CA SER A 2 43.73 -15.75 55.97
C SER A 2 43.22 -15.88 57.42
N ASN A 3 42.36 -16.79 57.86
CA ASN A 3 42.04 -18.21 57.59
C ASN A 3 40.69 -18.51 58.29
N ALA A 4 39.77 -19.31 57.73
CA ALA A 4 39.62 -20.77 57.84
C ALA A 4 38.95 -21.28 59.15
N GLU A 5 38.16 -22.35 58.96
CA GLU A 5 37.56 -23.29 59.92
C GLU A 5 36.21 -22.93 60.58
N ALA A 6 35.30 -23.85 60.90
CA ALA A 6 34.89 -25.18 60.41
C ALA A 6 33.82 -25.69 61.41
N SER A 7 32.79 -26.40 60.93
CA SER A 7 32.01 -27.46 61.65
C SER A 7 31.14 -27.02 62.85
N ALA A 8 30.03 -27.65 63.27
CA ALA A 8 29.39 -28.94 63.00
C ALA A 8 27.91 -28.82 63.50
N SER A 9 26.89 -29.28 62.77
CA SER A 9 26.30 -30.64 62.70
C SER A 9 25.20 -30.96 63.74
N GLY A 10 24.03 -31.32 63.22
CA GLY A 10 22.95 -32.09 63.87
C GLY A 10 21.90 -32.43 62.80
N SER A 11 22.11 -33.46 61.98
CA SER A 11 21.75 -34.87 62.19
C SER A 11 20.24 -35.13 62.20
N GLY A 12 19.68 -35.34 61.01
CA GLY A 12 18.35 -35.92 60.79
C GLY A 12 18.44 -37.02 59.73
N ALA A 13 18.30 -38.27 60.16
CA ALA A 13 18.39 -39.46 59.33
C ALA A 13 17.24 -39.55 58.31
N SER A 14 17.55 -39.79 57.03
CA SER A 14 16.57 -40.13 56.01
C SER A 14 16.94 -41.45 55.31
N THR A 15 15.90 -42.26 55.11
CA THR A 15 15.85 -43.61 54.54
C THR A 15 16.39 -43.73 53.11
N PRO A 16 16.91 -44.91 52.70
CA PRO A 16 17.57 -45.08 51.40
C PRO A 16 16.56 -45.11 50.25
N ALA A 17 16.65 -44.11 49.37
CA ALA A 17 15.87 -44.06 48.13
C ALA A 17 16.52 -44.94 47.04
N LYS A 18 15.73 -45.86 46.49
CA LYS A 18 16.09 -46.68 45.31
C LYS A 18 16.48 -45.78 44.13
N GLU A 19 17.75 -45.84 43.72
CA GLU A 19 18.25 -45.18 42.51
C GLU A 19 17.50 -45.66 41.26
N LYS A 20 16.84 -44.73 40.57
CA LYS A 20 16.17 -44.98 39.29
C LYS A 20 17.22 -44.95 38.18
N LYS A 21 17.41 -46.08 37.48
CA LYS A 21 18.30 -46.19 36.31
C LYS A 21 18.03 -45.05 35.31
N PRO A 22 19.06 -44.35 34.80
CA PRO A 22 18.89 -43.22 33.90
C PRO A 22 18.21 -43.65 32.59
N LYS A 23 17.26 -42.84 32.12
CA LYS A 23 16.55 -43.08 30.86
C LYS A 23 17.54 -42.99 29.70
N LYS A 24 17.56 -44.02 28.84
CA LYS A 24 18.41 -44.05 27.64
C LYS A 24 18.07 -42.86 26.73
N LEU A 25 19.09 -42.11 26.32
CA LEU A 25 18.97 -41.00 25.38
C LEU A 25 18.73 -41.53 23.96
N PRO A 26 18.03 -40.78 23.09
CA PRO A 26 17.80 -41.18 21.70
C PRO A 26 19.09 -41.17 20.87
N ALA A 27 19.12 -41.95 19.79
CA ALA A 27 20.20 -41.93 18.81
C ALA A 27 20.18 -40.62 17.98
N CYS A 28 21.35 -40.12 17.55
CA CYS A 28 21.44 -38.96 16.67
C CYS A 28 21.01 -39.28 15.22
N ASP A 29 20.65 -38.25 14.46
CA ASP A 29 20.11 -38.41 13.12
C ASP A 29 21.12 -39.03 12.14
N VAL A 30 22.41 -38.72 12.31
CA VAL A 30 23.49 -39.26 11.46
C VAL A 30 23.67 -40.77 11.66
N CYS A 31 23.71 -41.24 12.92
CA CYS A 31 23.81 -42.68 13.21
C CYS A 31 22.54 -43.42 12.81
N LYS A 32 21.37 -42.78 12.97
CA LYS A 32 20.07 -43.32 12.58
C LYS A 32 19.94 -43.48 11.06
N ALA A 33 20.31 -42.45 10.29
CA ALA A 33 20.30 -42.49 8.82
C ALA A 33 21.23 -43.58 8.27
N ARG A 34 22.39 -43.78 8.92
CA ARG A 34 23.35 -44.83 8.57
C ARG A 34 23.00 -46.22 9.13
N ARG A 35 21.89 -46.34 9.87
CA ARG A 35 21.44 -47.58 10.53
C ARG A 35 22.53 -48.23 11.42
N VAL A 36 23.30 -47.40 12.13
CA VAL A 36 24.36 -47.86 13.05
C VAL A 36 24.04 -47.51 14.50
N LEU A 37 24.61 -48.28 15.44
CA LEU A 37 24.43 -48.05 16.88
C LEU A 37 25.02 -46.69 17.30
N CYS A 38 24.21 -45.87 17.96
CA CYS A 38 24.60 -44.56 18.49
C CYS A 38 24.91 -44.65 19.99
N HIS A 39 25.95 -43.93 20.43
CA HIS A 39 26.30 -43.74 21.85
C HIS A 39 26.09 -42.27 22.24
N PRO A 40 24.84 -41.85 22.49
CA PRO A 40 24.51 -40.45 22.81
C PRO A 40 25.14 -40.01 24.15
N GLN A 41 25.62 -38.77 24.20
CA GLN A 41 26.24 -38.17 25.38
C GLN A 41 25.24 -37.22 26.09
N PRO A 42 25.20 -37.20 27.44
CA PRO A 42 24.18 -36.46 28.20
C PRO A 42 24.28 -34.94 28.13
N ASN A 43 25.44 -34.38 27.79
CA ASN A 43 25.68 -32.92 27.79
C ASN A 43 25.52 -32.28 26.39
N GLY A 44 24.85 -32.95 25.46
CA GLY A 44 24.73 -32.46 24.08
C GLY A 44 26.04 -32.56 23.27
N ALA A 45 27.06 -33.23 23.82
CA ALA A 45 28.30 -33.50 23.09
C ALA A 45 28.06 -34.45 21.90
N PRO A 46 28.81 -34.31 20.79
CA PRO A 46 28.68 -35.17 19.63
C PRO A 46 28.99 -36.64 20.01
N CYS A 47 28.26 -37.60 19.43
CA CYS A 47 28.52 -39.01 19.75
C CYS A 47 29.90 -39.46 19.22
N PRO A 48 30.58 -40.42 19.87
CA PRO A 48 31.94 -40.85 19.52
C PRO A 48 32.10 -41.23 18.03
N ARG A 49 31.08 -41.86 17.43
CA ARG A 49 31.10 -42.23 16.01
C ARG A 49 31.06 -41.03 15.06
N CYS A 50 30.33 -39.98 15.41
CA CYS A 50 30.30 -38.76 14.61
C CYS A 50 31.64 -38.03 14.72
N VAL A 51 32.25 -38.03 15.91
CA VAL A 51 33.59 -37.45 16.15
C VAL A 51 34.66 -38.19 15.33
N GLU A 52 34.69 -39.53 15.40
CA GLU A 52 35.66 -40.36 14.67
C GLU A 52 35.59 -40.15 13.16
N LYS A 53 34.37 -39.97 12.62
CA LYS A 53 34.15 -39.76 11.18
C LYS A 53 34.23 -38.29 10.75
N LYS A 54 34.51 -37.36 11.69
CA LYS A 54 34.51 -35.90 11.46
C LYS A 54 33.22 -35.39 10.80
N ILE A 55 32.07 -35.93 11.20
CA ILE A 55 30.74 -35.51 10.72
C ILE A 55 30.01 -34.77 11.83
N MET A 56 29.37 -33.64 11.51
CA MET A 56 28.58 -32.86 12.45
C MET A 56 27.43 -33.70 13.04
N CYS A 57 27.41 -33.90 14.35
CA CYS A 57 26.38 -34.66 15.05
C CYS A 57 25.15 -33.77 15.30
N MET A 58 24.09 -33.92 14.51
CA MET A 58 22.83 -33.21 14.75
C MET A 58 21.93 -34.03 15.70
N THR A 59 21.56 -33.43 16.82
CA THR A 59 20.52 -33.94 17.73
C THR A 59 19.52 -32.82 18.01
N THR A 60 18.36 -32.85 17.37
CA THR A 60 17.26 -31.92 17.66
C THR A 60 16.56 -32.33 18.96
N PRO A 61 16.47 -31.48 20.00
CA PRO A 61 15.69 -31.81 21.18
C PRO A 61 14.19 -31.67 20.86
N ILE A 62 13.46 -32.77 20.79
CA ILE A 62 11.98 -32.73 20.74
C ILE A 62 11.41 -33.44 21.97
N ARG A 63 10.71 -32.67 22.82
CA ARG A 63 9.81 -33.20 23.84
C ARG A 63 8.64 -33.91 23.15
N ARG A 64 8.66 -35.24 23.09
CA ARG A 64 7.51 -36.04 22.65
C ARG A 64 6.63 -36.39 23.85
N GLY A 65 5.67 -35.53 24.17
CA GLY A 65 4.51 -35.91 24.97
C GLY A 65 3.54 -36.74 24.12
N ARG A 66 3.13 -37.91 24.63
CA ARG A 66 2.16 -38.79 23.98
C ARG A 66 0.74 -38.37 24.41
N PRO A 67 -0.24 -38.20 23.51
CA PRO A 67 -1.62 -37.94 23.90
C PRO A 67 -2.19 -39.14 24.68
N PRO A 68 -2.91 -38.94 25.81
CA PRO A 68 -3.55 -40.04 26.53
C PRO A 68 -4.79 -40.54 25.78
N LYS A 69 -4.99 -41.86 25.76
CA LYS A 69 -6.24 -42.52 25.37
C LYS A 69 -7.17 -42.62 26.60
N HIS A 70 -8.40 -42.12 26.48
CA HIS A 70 -9.56 -42.30 27.38
C HIS A 70 -10.06 -43.78 27.41
N PRO A 71 -11.04 -44.23 28.26
CA PRO A 71 -11.88 -43.60 29.33
C PRO A 71 -11.92 -44.48 30.66
N PRO A 72 -12.86 -44.40 31.67
CA PRO A 72 -14.34 -44.33 31.62
C PRO A 72 -15.03 -43.25 32.52
N GLN A 73 -16.36 -43.19 32.37
CA GLN A 73 -17.36 -42.23 32.82
C GLN A 73 -17.65 -42.20 34.34
N SER A 74 -17.96 -41.02 34.88
CA SER A 74 -19.14 -40.74 35.75
C SER A 74 -19.20 -39.27 36.21
N ALA A 75 -20.41 -38.67 36.18
CA ALA A 75 -20.83 -37.31 36.59
C ALA A 75 -20.52 -36.20 35.55
N ILE A 76 -21.44 -35.69 34.71
CA ILE A 76 -22.75 -35.04 35.00
C ILE A 76 -22.56 -34.08 36.19
N THR A 77 -22.47 -32.76 36.04
CA THR A 77 -23.48 -31.82 35.50
C THR A 77 -22.82 -30.43 35.42
N ALA A 78 -23.35 -29.55 34.54
CA ALA A 78 -23.06 -28.11 34.44
C ALA A 78 -21.96 -27.67 33.46
N ALA A 79 -22.27 -27.75 32.16
CA ALA A 79 -21.99 -26.70 31.16
C ALA A 79 -22.45 -27.17 29.77
N LEU A 80 -23.76 -27.36 29.60
CA LEU A 80 -24.39 -27.48 28.28
C LEU A 80 -25.25 -26.25 28.05
N THR A 81 -24.63 -25.20 27.55
CA THR A 81 -25.27 -24.21 26.68
C THR A 81 -24.19 -23.49 25.88
N LEU A 82 -24.32 -23.56 24.54
CA LEU A 82 -23.64 -22.74 23.52
C LEU A 82 -22.22 -23.13 23.08
N SER A 83 -22.11 -24.05 22.13
CA SER A 83 -21.44 -23.81 20.83
C SER A 83 -21.30 -25.10 20.03
N ALA A 84 -22.15 -25.24 19.01
CA ALA A 84 -21.99 -26.23 17.97
C ALA A 84 -21.01 -25.74 16.89
N ALA A 85 -20.30 -26.71 16.29
CA ALA A 85 -19.65 -26.70 14.99
C ALA A 85 -18.33 -25.90 14.82
N ARG A 86 -17.21 -26.63 14.93
CA ARG A 86 -16.04 -26.50 14.04
C ARG A 86 -15.15 -27.75 14.16
N GLN A 87 -15.22 -28.64 13.17
CA GLN A 87 -14.19 -29.66 12.92
C GLN A 87 -13.09 -29.06 12.01
N PRO A 88 -11.81 -29.44 12.19
CA PRO A 88 -10.75 -29.10 11.23
C PRO A 88 -10.74 -30.08 10.04
N PRO A 89 -10.52 -29.62 8.80
CA PRO A 89 -10.51 -30.50 7.63
C PRO A 89 -9.21 -31.32 7.56
N GLN A 90 -9.35 -32.61 7.24
CA GLN A 90 -8.24 -33.49 6.91
C GLN A 90 -7.86 -33.34 5.43
N ILE A 91 -6.58 -33.09 5.17
CA ILE A 91 -6.01 -33.02 3.82
C ILE A 91 -5.71 -34.44 3.35
N SER A 92 -6.48 -34.95 2.38
CA SER A 92 -6.15 -36.14 1.59
C SER A 92 -5.43 -35.71 0.32
N LEU A 93 -4.15 -36.07 0.21
CA LEU A 93 -3.36 -35.96 -1.03
C LEU A 93 -3.78 -37.09 -1.98
N ALA A 94 -4.64 -36.78 -2.95
CA ALA A 94 -4.86 -37.61 -4.12
C ALA A 94 -4.00 -37.09 -5.28
N SER A 95 -3.07 -37.94 -5.72
CA SER A 95 -2.33 -37.78 -6.97
C SER A 95 -3.26 -38.03 -8.15
N SER A 96 -3.66 -36.97 -8.87
CA SER A 96 -4.31 -37.07 -10.17
C SER A 96 -3.42 -36.47 -11.25
N GLN A 97 -2.94 -37.33 -12.14
CA GLN A 97 -2.44 -36.93 -13.46
C GLN A 97 -3.64 -36.34 -14.24
N SER A 98 -3.65 -35.04 -14.52
CA SER A 98 -4.69 -34.41 -15.34
C SER A 98 -4.12 -33.81 -16.63
N ARG A 99 -4.70 -34.25 -17.75
CA ARG A 99 -4.77 -33.47 -19.00
C ARG A 99 -5.31 -32.06 -18.68
N GLY A 100 -4.79 -31.04 -19.38
CA GLY A 100 -5.09 -29.63 -19.12
C GLY A 100 -6.59 -29.31 -19.09
N PRO A 101 -7.02 -28.31 -18.32
CA PRO A 101 -8.43 -28.02 -18.14
C PRO A 101 -8.99 -27.30 -19.37
N ALA A 102 -10.10 -27.82 -19.90
CA ALA A 102 -11.05 -27.04 -20.68
C ALA A 102 -11.79 -26.09 -19.73
N LEU A 103 -11.98 -24.84 -20.15
CA LEU A 103 -12.63 -23.73 -19.43
C LEU A 103 -14.16 -23.94 -19.20
N GLU A 104 -14.68 -25.17 -19.27
CA GLU A 104 -16.13 -25.45 -19.34
C GLU A 104 -16.83 -25.56 -17.98
N GLY A 105 -16.18 -25.14 -16.88
CA GLY A 105 -16.73 -25.21 -15.52
C GLY A 105 -16.73 -23.89 -14.76
N GLY A 106 -16.75 -22.75 -15.46
CA GLY A 106 -16.72 -21.42 -14.84
C GLY A 106 -17.95 -21.18 -13.95
N SER A 107 -17.76 -20.39 -12.88
CA SER A 107 -18.86 -19.82 -12.10
C SER A 107 -19.87 -19.15 -13.04
N ALA A 108 -21.18 -19.23 -12.74
CA ALA A 108 -22.24 -18.64 -13.57
C ALA A 108 -22.05 -17.11 -13.77
N ASP A 109 -21.30 -16.47 -12.87
CA ASP A 109 -20.99 -15.04 -12.91
C ASP A 109 -19.67 -14.71 -13.64
N CYS A 110 -18.91 -15.73 -14.08
CA CYS A 110 -17.66 -15.51 -14.82
C CYS A 110 -17.96 -15.09 -16.25
N PRO A 111 -17.53 -13.89 -16.68
CA PRO A 111 -17.71 -13.45 -18.05
C PRO A 111 -17.01 -14.39 -19.05
N GLU A 112 -17.63 -14.61 -20.21
CA GLU A 112 -16.96 -15.27 -21.32
C GLU A 112 -15.77 -14.43 -21.79
N LEU A 113 -14.59 -15.05 -21.86
CA LEU A 113 -13.34 -14.40 -22.28
C LEU A 113 -13.26 -14.29 -23.81
N SER A 114 -14.20 -13.55 -24.41
CA SER A 114 -14.17 -13.24 -25.84
C SER A 114 -12.96 -12.37 -26.19
N SER A 115 -12.45 -12.47 -27.43
CA SER A 115 -11.31 -11.64 -27.89
C SER A 115 -11.59 -10.14 -27.75
N GLU A 116 -12.84 -9.71 -27.96
CA GLU A 116 -13.28 -8.31 -27.77
C GLU A 116 -13.12 -7.87 -26.31
N PHE A 117 -13.64 -8.68 -25.37
CA PHE A 117 -13.57 -8.37 -23.96
C PHE A 117 -12.12 -8.37 -23.45
N VAL A 118 -11.32 -9.35 -23.85
CA VAL A 118 -9.90 -9.45 -23.46
C VAL A 118 -9.13 -8.25 -24.01
N ALA A 119 -9.33 -7.86 -25.27
CA ALA A 119 -8.71 -6.67 -25.84
C ALA A 119 -9.11 -5.41 -25.07
N HIS A 120 -10.39 -5.26 -24.72
CA HIS A 120 -10.87 -4.16 -23.88
C HIS A 120 -10.17 -4.13 -22.51
N CYS A 121 -10.02 -5.27 -21.83
CA CYS A 121 -9.31 -5.33 -20.54
C CYS A 121 -7.85 -4.88 -20.63
N PHE A 122 -7.14 -5.24 -21.70
CA PHE A 122 -5.75 -4.80 -21.94
C PHE A 122 -5.61 -3.31 -22.28
N GLU A 123 -6.72 -2.65 -22.65
CA GLU A 123 -6.82 -1.21 -22.76
C GLU A 123 -7.22 -0.58 -21.42
N ALA A 124 -8.21 -1.15 -20.72
CA ALA A 124 -8.70 -0.70 -19.42
C ALA A 124 -7.63 -0.71 -18.32
N ILE A 125 -6.71 -1.66 -18.36
CA ILE A 125 -5.63 -1.74 -17.37
C ILE A 125 -4.68 -0.55 -17.46
N LYS A 126 -4.59 0.16 -18.60
CA LYS A 126 -3.75 1.36 -18.73
C LYS A 126 -4.16 2.48 -17.76
N TYR A 127 -5.39 2.44 -17.24
CA TYR A 127 -5.92 3.39 -16.26
C TYR A 127 -5.59 3.00 -14.81
N THR A 128 -4.83 1.92 -14.62
CA THR A 128 -4.34 1.48 -13.33
C THR A 128 -2.83 1.77 -13.26
N PRO A 129 -2.34 2.55 -12.28
CA PRO A 129 -0.91 2.85 -12.14
C PRO A 129 0.00 1.61 -12.13
N GLN A 130 -0.52 0.48 -11.66
CA GLN A 130 0.18 -0.80 -11.58
C GLN A 130 0.55 -1.37 -12.93
N TYR A 131 -0.16 -0.99 -13.98
CA TYR A 131 0.13 -1.45 -15.33
C TYR A 131 1.53 -1.09 -15.80
N SER A 132 2.04 0.03 -15.31
CA SER A 132 3.37 0.55 -15.67
C SER A 132 4.51 -0.16 -14.92
N HIS A 133 4.21 -1.17 -14.07
CA HIS A 133 5.21 -1.91 -13.31
C HIS A 133 6.25 -2.59 -14.23
N PRO A 134 7.57 -2.49 -13.95
CA PRO A 134 8.63 -2.94 -14.86
C PRO A 134 8.50 -4.40 -15.29
N LEU A 135 8.05 -5.27 -14.39
CA LEU A 135 7.85 -6.69 -14.69
C LEU A 135 6.73 -6.97 -15.70
N ILE A 136 5.69 -6.15 -15.76
CA ILE A 136 4.61 -6.33 -16.75
C ILE A 136 5.14 -6.02 -18.15
N ALA A 137 5.95 -4.97 -18.28
CA ALA A 137 6.63 -4.64 -19.53
C ALA A 137 7.66 -5.72 -19.90
N ALA A 138 8.50 -6.13 -18.94
CA ALA A 138 9.54 -7.13 -19.14
C ALA A 138 9.01 -8.55 -19.44
N ALA A 139 7.76 -8.85 -19.07
CA ALA A 139 7.08 -10.09 -19.41
C ALA A 139 6.61 -10.15 -20.87
N GLY A 140 6.60 -9.04 -21.62
CA GLY A 140 6.21 -9.05 -23.04
C GLY A 140 4.73 -9.37 -23.33
N ILE A 141 3.90 -9.52 -22.29
CA ILE A 141 2.54 -10.09 -22.38
C ILE A 141 1.63 -9.41 -23.40
N ARG A 142 1.81 -8.10 -23.68
CA ARG A 142 1.06 -7.38 -24.71
C ARG A 142 1.32 -7.91 -26.12
N SER A 143 2.57 -8.21 -26.43
CA SER A 143 2.95 -8.75 -27.73
C SER A 143 2.37 -10.16 -27.88
N ASP A 144 2.52 -10.97 -26.83
CA ASP A 144 2.08 -12.35 -26.82
C ASP A 144 0.57 -12.49 -26.99
N ILE A 145 -0.22 -11.72 -26.23
CA ILE A 145 -1.69 -11.79 -26.32
C ILE A 145 -2.21 -11.32 -27.68
N ARG A 146 -1.55 -10.32 -28.31
CA ARG A 146 -1.87 -9.87 -29.66
C ARG A 146 -1.53 -10.92 -30.71
N ALA A 147 -0.41 -11.62 -30.55
CA ALA A 147 0.02 -12.67 -31.47
C ALA A 147 -0.97 -13.85 -31.53
N VAL A 148 -1.69 -14.11 -30.43
CA VAL A 148 -2.75 -15.12 -30.36
C VAL A 148 -4.16 -14.54 -30.54
N ALA A 149 -4.30 -13.34 -31.13
CA ALA A 149 -5.58 -12.67 -31.38
C ALA A 149 -6.49 -12.59 -30.14
N PHE A 150 -5.88 -12.31 -28.98
CA PHE A 150 -6.55 -12.20 -27.68
C PHE A 150 -7.21 -13.49 -27.15
N GLN A 151 -6.84 -14.64 -27.70
CA GLN A 151 -7.30 -15.94 -27.21
C GLN A 151 -6.41 -16.44 -26.06
N VAL A 152 -6.82 -16.14 -24.83
CA VAL A 152 -6.06 -16.41 -23.59
C VAL A 152 -5.63 -17.87 -23.44
N HIS A 153 -6.45 -18.83 -23.90
CA HIS A 153 -6.17 -20.26 -23.77
C HIS A 153 -5.01 -20.74 -24.65
N LEU A 154 -4.61 -19.97 -25.67
CA LEU A 154 -3.48 -20.28 -26.55
C LEU A 154 -2.12 -19.82 -25.98
N LEU A 155 -2.12 -19.04 -24.89
CA LEU A 155 -0.90 -18.60 -24.24
C LEU A 155 -0.20 -19.73 -23.46
N PRO A 156 1.13 -19.70 -23.32
CA PRO A 156 1.85 -20.52 -22.36
C PRO A 156 1.31 -20.33 -20.94
N ALA A 157 1.43 -21.35 -20.09
CA ALA A 157 0.80 -21.33 -18.77
C ALA A 157 1.16 -20.10 -17.90
N PRO A 158 2.44 -19.67 -17.76
CA PRO A 158 2.77 -18.46 -17.00
C PRO A 158 2.15 -17.19 -17.59
N SER A 159 2.25 -17.00 -18.92
CA SER A 159 1.68 -15.86 -19.62
C SER A 159 0.15 -15.84 -19.53
N ARG A 160 -0.48 -17.02 -19.54
CA ARG A 160 -1.93 -17.18 -19.35
C ARG A 160 -2.36 -16.74 -17.95
N VAL A 161 -1.63 -17.13 -16.90
CA VAL A 161 -1.91 -16.67 -15.53
C VAL A 161 -1.78 -15.15 -15.45
N LEU A 162 -0.71 -14.57 -15.99
CA LEU A 162 -0.52 -13.12 -16.02
C LEU A 162 -1.66 -12.41 -16.76
N ALA A 163 -2.08 -12.93 -17.92
CA ALA A 163 -3.21 -12.40 -18.66
C ALA A 163 -4.51 -12.43 -17.84
N LEU A 164 -4.80 -13.53 -17.14
CA LEU A 164 -5.97 -13.64 -16.26
C LEU A 164 -5.90 -12.63 -15.11
N CYS A 165 -4.74 -12.42 -14.50
CA CYS A 165 -4.54 -11.41 -13.46
C CYS A 165 -4.82 -9.98 -13.99
N ILE A 166 -4.33 -9.68 -15.20
CA ILE A 166 -4.58 -8.40 -15.87
C ILE A 166 -6.07 -8.23 -16.16
N ILE A 167 -6.74 -9.26 -16.69
CA ILE A 167 -8.18 -9.23 -16.99
C ILE A 167 -9.01 -9.02 -15.72
N ALA A 168 -8.69 -9.73 -14.63
CA ALA A 168 -9.35 -9.59 -13.35
C ALA A 168 -9.22 -8.15 -12.82
N LEU A 169 -8.01 -7.59 -12.75
CA LEU A 169 -7.81 -6.21 -12.30
C LEU A 169 -8.47 -5.18 -13.22
N ALA A 170 -8.34 -5.35 -14.54
CA ALA A 170 -8.95 -4.47 -15.53
C ALA A 170 -10.48 -4.45 -15.45
N SER A 171 -11.10 -5.53 -14.97
CA SER A 171 -12.55 -5.58 -14.79
C SER A 171 -13.06 -4.54 -13.78
N LEU A 172 -12.21 -4.08 -12.84
CA LEU A 172 -12.60 -3.06 -11.86
C LEU A 172 -12.85 -1.69 -12.49
N SER A 173 -12.12 -1.33 -13.56
CA SER A 173 -12.32 -0.07 -14.28
C SER A 173 -13.19 -0.22 -15.54
N SER A 174 -13.42 -1.45 -16.01
CA SER A 174 -14.06 -1.76 -17.29
C SER A 174 -15.53 -1.31 -17.37
N PHE A 175 -15.89 -0.65 -18.47
CA PHE A 175 -17.28 -0.35 -18.82
C PHE A 175 -17.90 -1.38 -19.78
N HIS A 176 -17.18 -2.46 -20.09
CA HIS A 176 -17.65 -3.48 -21.03
C HIS A 176 -18.91 -4.19 -20.49
N ARG A 177 -19.85 -4.50 -21.40
CA ARG A 177 -21.14 -5.12 -21.07
C ARG A 177 -21.03 -6.45 -20.33
N SER A 178 -19.93 -7.19 -20.52
CA SER A 178 -19.71 -8.48 -19.88
C SER A 178 -19.37 -8.36 -18.39
N VAL A 179 -18.92 -7.19 -17.93
CA VAL A 179 -18.61 -6.93 -16.51
C VAL A 179 -19.67 -6.02 -15.91
N LEU A 180 -20.00 -4.93 -16.60
CA LEU A 180 -21.02 -3.98 -16.18
C LEU A 180 -22.36 -4.32 -16.84
N SER A 181 -22.93 -5.46 -16.44
CA SER A 181 -24.22 -5.95 -16.93
C SER A 181 -25.40 -5.35 -16.13
N GLY A 182 -26.60 -5.40 -16.70
CA GLY A 182 -27.83 -4.96 -16.04
C GLY A 182 -28.24 -3.50 -16.27
N PRO A 183 -29.46 -3.12 -15.83
CA PRO A 183 -29.99 -1.78 -16.00
C PRO A 183 -29.25 -0.76 -15.14
N GLY A 184 -29.05 0.45 -15.67
CA GLY A 184 -28.37 1.55 -14.99
C GLY A 184 -27.48 2.34 -15.94
N PRO A 185 -27.10 3.57 -15.57
CA PRO A 185 -26.20 4.36 -16.39
C PRO A 185 -24.83 3.68 -16.44
N LYS A 186 -24.10 3.92 -17.53
CA LYS A 186 -22.74 3.46 -17.72
C LYS A 186 -22.01 4.46 -18.61
N PRO A 187 -20.69 4.62 -18.44
CA PRO A 187 -19.92 5.45 -19.35
C PRO A 187 -19.72 4.74 -20.69
N ASP A 188 -19.65 5.53 -21.76
CA ASP A 188 -19.31 5.01 -23.10
C ASP A 188 -17.79 5.00 -23.37
N SER A 189 -17.02 5.67 -22.53
CA SER A 189 -15.55 5.67 -22.54
C SER A 189 -14.97 5.93 -21.15
N PHE A 190 -13.69 5.61 -20.95
CA PHE A 190 -13.00 5.90 -19.68
C PHE A 190 -12.86 7.40 -19.38
N THR A 191 -13.12 8.24 -20.37
CA THR A 191 -12.97 9.70 -20.30
C THR A 191 -14.30 10.40 -20.58
N ASP A 192 -15.43 9.73 -20.37
CA ASP A 192 -16.76 10.25 -20.65
C ASP A 192 -17.10 11.41 -19.69
N PRO A 193 -16.94 12.68 -20.12
CA PRO A 193 -17.09 13.80 -19.22
C PRO A 193 -18.56 13.97 -18.81
N THR A 194 -19.50 13.49 -19.62
CA THR A 194 -20.92 13.60 -19.34
C THR A 194 -21.33 12.64 -18.23
N PHE A 195 -20.83 11.41 -18.27
CA PHE A 195 -21.09 10.44 -17.22
C PHE A 195 -20.47 10.89 -15.89
N PHE A 196 -19.16 11.20 -15.84
CA PHE A 196 -18.49 11.48 -14.57
C PHE A 196 -18.86 12.83 -13.94
N SER A 197 -19.30 13.81 -14.74
CA SER A 197 -19.81 15.09 -14.21
C SER A 197 -21.29 15.09 -13.83
N ALA A 198 -22.12 14.28 -14.50
CA ALA A 198 -23.57 14.29 -14.31
C ALA A 198 -24.12 13.11 -13.49
N SER A 199 -23.32 12.05 -13.28
CA SER A 199 -23.74 10.89 -12.49
C SER A 199 -24.01 11.27 -11.04
N SER A 200 -25.09 10.74 -10.48
CA SER A 200 -25.31 10.82 -9.04
C SER A 200 -24.37 9.89 -8.28
N ASP A 201 -24.22 10.11 -6.98
CA ASP A 201 -23.43 9.20 -6.11
C ASP A 201 -23.94 7.76 -6.18
N ALA A 202 -25.27 7.60 -6.26
CA ALA A 202 -25.91 6.29 -6.38
C ALA A 202 -25.56 5.60 -7.70
N ASP A 203 -25.38 6.36 -8.79
CA ASP A 203 -25.01 5.82 -10.10
C ASP A 203 -23.56 5.31 -10.11
N LEU A 204 -22.64 6.07 -9.50
CA LEU A 204 -21.24 5.67 -9.35
C LEU A 204 -21.11 4.42 -8.47
N LEU A 205 -21.69 4.45 -7.27
CA LEU A 205 -21.69 3.31 -6.34
C LEU A 205 -22.35 2.06 -6.94
N GLY A 206 -23.46 2.27 -7.67
CA GLY A 206 -24.15 1.21 -8.41
C GLY A 206 -23.32 0.57 -9.51
N CYS A 207 -22.31 1.27 -10.05
CA CYS A 207 -21.38 0.66 -10.99
C CYS A 207 -20.46 -0.35 -10.30
N GLY A 208 -19.83 0.02 -9.18
CA GLY A 208 -18.96 -0.88 -8.43
C GLY A 208 -19.68 -2.15 -7.98
N LEU A 209 -20.91 -2.02 -7.47
CA LEU A 209 -21.75 -3.14 -7.07
C LEU A 209 -22.05 -4.12 -8.21
N ARG A 210 -22.36 -3.61 -9.41
CA ARG A 210 -22.69 -4.45 -10.57
C ARG A 210 -21.48 -5.20 -11.13
N ARG A 211 -20.26 -4.63 -11.03
CA ARG A 211 -19.04 -5.30 -11.50
C ARG A 211 -18.52 -6.36 -10.53
N ALA A 212 -18.79 -6.20 -9.24
CA ALA A 212 -18.18 -7.02 -8.20
C ALA A 212 -18.34 -8.54 -8.39
N PRO A 213 -19.50 -9.08 -8.83
CA PRO A 213 -19.62 -10.52 -9.09
C PRO A 213 -18.67 -11.01 -10.20
N ALA A 214 -18.61 -10.28 -11.32
CA ALA A 214 -17.73 -10.61 -12.44
C ALA A 214 -16.25 -10.51 -12.05
N TYR A 215 -15.87 -9.46 -11.31
CA TYR A 215 -14.51 -9.32 -10.76
C TYR A 215 -14.13 -10.50 -9.87
N LYS A 216 -14.99 -10.86 -8.90
CA LYS A 216 -14.74 -11.97 -7.96
C LYS A 216 -14.57 -13.29 -8.71
N ALA A 217 -15.41 -13.56 -9.70
CA ALA A 217 -15.30 -14.76 -10.54
C ALA A 217 -13.99 -14.80 -11.35
N LEU A 218 -13.61 -13.68 -11.98
CA LEU A 218 -12.34 -13.58 -12.74
C LEU A 218 -11.12 -13.71 -11.83
N ARG A 219 -11.17 -13.12 -10.62
CA ARG A 219 -10.12 -13.25 -9.61
C ARG A 219 -9.94 -14.69 -9.17
N ASP A 220 -11.04 -15.40 -8.90
CA ASP A 220 -11.00 -16.80 -8.46
C ASP A 220 -10.40 -17.71 -9.55
N GLU A 221 -10.71 -17.46 -10.83
CA GLU A 221 -10.07 -18.18 -11.94
C GLU A 221 -8.58 -17.84 -12.09
N ALA A 222 -8.18 -16.57 -11.90
CA ALA A 222 -6.77 -16.19 -11.89
C ALA A 222 -6.01 -16.90 -10.75
N LEU A 223 -6.58 -16.93 -9.53
CA LEU A 223 -6.01 -17.63 -8.38
C LEU A 223 -5.88 -19.13 -8.65
N LYS A 224 -6.93 -19.77 -9.16
CA LYS A 224 -6.91 -21.19 -9.51
C LYS A 224 -5.83 -21.50 -10.55
N ALA A 225 -5.75 -20.73 -11.62
CA ALA A 225 -4.73 -20.90 -12.65
C ALA A 225 -3.31 -20.70 -12.10
N ALA A 226 -3.12 -19.75 -11.18
CA ALA A 226 -1.85 -19.49 -10.51
C ALA A 226 -1.39 -20.68 -9.64
N TRP A 227 -2.33 -21.27 -8.88
CA TRP A 227 -2.09 -22.46 -8.08
C TRP A 227 -1.73 -23.68 -8.94
N GLU A 228 -2.49 -23.95 -10.00
CA GLU A 228 -2.26 -25.07 -10.90
C GLU A 228 -0.91 -24.95 -11.63
N THR A 229 -0.53 -23.73 -12.01
CA THR A 229 0.75 -23.45 -12.69
C THR A 229 1.94 -23.43 -11.73
N GLY A 230 1.70 -23.18 -10.43
CA GLY A 230 2.75 -23.09 -9.42
C GLY A 230 3.60 -21.81 -9.54
N VAL A 231 2.97 -20.67 -9.84
CA VAL A 231 3.69 -19.41 -10.14
C VAL A 231 4.56 -18.90 -8.98
N MET A 232 4.30 -19.33 -7.74
CA MET A 232 5.14 -18.97 -6.58
C MET A 232 6.51 -19.68 -6.57
N LEU A 233 6.69 -20.75 -7.36
CA LEU A 233 7.84 -21.65 -7.19
C LEU A 233 8.97 -21.41 -8.19
N GLN A 234 8.67 -20.89 -9.39
CA GLN A 234 9.64 -20.74 -10.46
C GLN A 234 9.83 -19.26 -10.80
N PRO A 235 11.03 -18.67 -10.60
CA PRO A 235 11.28 -17.29 -10.95
C PRO A 235 11.21 -17.06 -12.46
N SER A 236 10.29 -16.19 -12.88
CA SER A 236 10.23 -15.61 -14.23
C SER A 236 9.58 -14.22 -14.13
N ASN A 237 9.74 -13.38 -15.15
CA ASN A 237 9.11 -12.05 -15.15
C ASN A 237 7.57 -12.18 -15.07
N GLU A 238 6.99 -13.15 -15.79
CA GLU A 238 5.55 -13.45 -15.78
C GLU A 238 5.06 -13.91 -14.41
N ASN A 239 5.79 -14.83 -13.78
CA ASN A 239 5.42 -15.37 -12.47
C ASN A 239 5.57 -14.30 -11.37
N ALA A 240 6.62 -13.48 -11.44
CA ALA A 240 6.81 -12.35 -10.54
C ALA A 240 5.71 -11.31 -10.72
N ALA A 241 5.40 -10.90 -11.95
CA ALA A 241 4.29 -10.00 -12.25
C ALA A 241 2.94 -10.58 -11.81
N SER A 242 2.71 -11.89 -12.00
CA SER A 242 1.49 -12.55 -11.55
C SER A 242 1.37 -12.51 -10.03
N CYS A 243 2.43 -12.85 -9.29
CA CYS A 243 2.43 -12.77 -7.83
C CYS A 243 2.16 -11.33 -7.34
N TYR A 244 2.75 -10.33 -8.02
CA TYR A 244 2.47 -8.92 -7.74
C TYR A 244 0.98 -8.58 -7.90
N LEU A 245 0.38 -8.89 -9.06
CA LEU A 245 -1.02 -8.56 -9.32
C LEU A 245 -2.01 -9.35 -8.45
N LEU A 246 -1.68 -10.61 -8.11
CA LEU A 246 -2.47 -11.42 -7.19
C LEU A 246 -2.44 -10.85 -5.77
N ASP A 247 -1.26 -10.45 -5.29
CA ASP A 247 -1.13 -9.80 -4.00
C ASP A 247 -1.97 -8.51 -3.94
N LEU A 248 -1.89 -7.68 -4.98
CA LEU A 248 -2.68 -6.46 -5.11
C LEU A 248 -4.19 -6.73 -5.00
N MET A 249 -4.70 -7.77 -5.67
CA MET A 249 -6.11 -8.16 -5.60
C MET A 249 -6.52 -8.70 -4.23
N GLU A 250 -5.61 -9.34 -3.49
CA GLU A 250 -5.89 -9.81 -2.13
C GLU A 250 -5.92 -8.66 -1.12
N GLN A 251 -5.17 -7.57 -1.34
CA GLN A 251 -5.12 -6.43 -0.42
C GLN A 251 -6.49 -5.77 -0.14
N SER A 252 -7.47 -5.88 -1.05
CA SER A 252 -8.83 -5.35 -0.80
C SER A 252 -9.56 -6.10 0.31
N ASP A 253 -9.27 -7.39 0.47
CA ASP A 253 -10.00 -8.31 1.35
C ASP A 253 -9.08 -8.89 2.45
N PHE A 254 -7.84 -8.42 2.53
CA PHE A 254 -6.81 -9.05 3.35
C PHE A 254 -6.99 -8.74 4.84
N CYS A 255 -7.35 -9.77 5.60
CA CYS A 255 -7.41 -9.76 7.07
C CYS A 255 -6.38 -10.70 7.73
N GLY A 256 -5.39 -11.18 6.96
CA GLY A 256 -4.47 -12.24 7.37
C GLY A 256 -3.19 -11.74 8.04
N ALA A 257 -2.41 -12.67 8.61
CA ALA A 257 -1.07 -12.39 9.15
C ALA A 257 0.06 -12.60 8.12
N SER A 258 -0.23 -13.24 6.99
CA SER A 258 0.76 -13.62 5.98
C SER A 258 0.33 -13.23 4.59
N ARG A 259 1.22 -12.61 3.81
CA ARG A 259 1.01 -12.23 2.41
C ARG A 259 1.86 -13.13 1.50
N PRO A 260 1.35 -14.32 1.13
CA PRO A 260 2.15 -15.31 0.41
C PRO A 260 2.59 -14.80 -0.96
N TRP A 261 1.72 -14.08 -1.66
CA TRP A 261 2.00 -13.54 -2.99
C TRP A 261 3.07 -12.44 -2.95
N ALA A 262 2.99 -11.46 -2.05
CA ALA A 262 4.07 -10.49 -1.85
C ALA A 262 5.41 -11.16 -1.49
N GLY A 263 5.39 -12.19 -0.64
CA GLY A 263 6.58 -12.96 -0.29
C GLY A 263 7.20 -13.68 -1.50
N ALA A 264 6.38 -14.32 -2.33
CA ALA A 264 6.81 -15.00 -3.56
C ALA A 264 7.31 -14.00 -4.60
N TYR A 265 6.60 -12.88 -4.78
CA TYR A 265 7.01 -11.77 -5.63
C TYR A 265 8.43 -11.28 -5.30
N LEU A 266 8.69 -10.94 -4.04
CA LEU A 266 10.02 -10.49 -3.62
C LEU A 266 11.08 -11.58 -3.76
N SER A 267 10.72 -12.84 -3.50
CA SER A 267 11.63 -13.96 -3.76
C SER A 267 12.01 -14.07 -5.23
N HIS A 268 11.06 -13.89 -6.15
CA HIS A 268 11.32 -13.88 -7.59
C HIS A 268 12.19 -12.70 -8.00
N VAL A 269 11.87 -11.49 -7.52
CA VAL A 269 12.66 -10.28 -7.80
C VAL A 269 14.11 -10.46 -7.34
N ARG A 270 14.34 -11.02 -6.14
CA ARG A 270 15.69 -11.34 -5.64
C ARG A 270 16.44 -12.34 -6.52
N ALA A 271 15.74 -13.30 -7.10
CA ALA A 271 16.33 -14.28 -8.01
C ALA A 271 16.62 -13.72 -9.41
N LEU A 272 15.75 -12.83 -9.90
CA LEU A 272 15.83 -12.25 -11.25
C LEU A 272 16.77 -11.04 -11.33
N ALA A 273 16.86 -10.24 -10.27
CA ALA A 273 17.65 -9.01 -10.29
C ALA A 273 19.13 -9.24 -10.64
N PRO A 274 19.86 -10.23 -10.10
CA PRO A 274 21.22 -10.52 -10.54
C PRO A 274 21.34 -10.83 -12.04
N ILE A 275 20.31 -11.43 -12.63
CA ILE A 275 20.26 -11.75 -14.06
C ILE A 275 20.07 -10.47 -14.88
N TRP A 276 19.18 -9.57 -14.45
CA TRP A 276 19.01 -8.26 -15.09
C TRP A 276 20.30 -7.44 -15.04
N HIS A 277 20.97 -7.42 -13.88
CA HIS A 277 22.27 -6.75 -13.71
C HIS A 277 23.32 -7.34 -14.65
N ALA A 278 23.42 -8.66 -14.76
CA ALA A 278 24.32 -9.33 -15.70
C ALA A 278 23.98 -9.04 -17.18
N ALA A 279 22.71 -8.78 -17.49
CA ALA A 279 22.22 -8.44 -18.82
C ALA A 279 22.35 -6.94 -19.17
N GLY A 280 22.84 -6.11 -18.25
CA GLY A 280 23.05 -4.67 -18.49
C GLY A 280 22.00 -3.75 -17.86
N PHE A 281 21.56 -4.03 -16.64
CA PHE A 281 20.67 -3.15 -15.86
C PHE A 281 21.22 -1.71 -15.78
N THR A 282 20.45 -0.74 -16.27
CA THR A 282 20.89 0.64 -16.46
C THR A 282 20.41 1.55 -15.32
N ALA A 283 20.94 2.78 -15.28
CA ALA A 283 20.43 3.83 -14.38
C ALA A 283 18.96 4.19 -14.69
N THR A 284 18.52 4.05 -15.94
CA THR A 284 17.12 4.24 -16.33
C THR A 284 16.24 3.14 -15.76
N ASP A 285 16.69 1.88 -15.79
CA ASP A 285 15.98 0.77 -15.15
C ASP A 285 15.89 0.99 -13.64
N ALA A 286 16.98 1.41 -13.01
CA ALA A 286 17.01 1.76 -11.59
C ALA A 286 16.01 2.88 -11.23
N ALA A 287 15.91 3.92 -12.07
CA ALA A 287 14.96 5.01 -11.90
C ALA A 287 13.50 4.54 -12.07
N HIS A 288 13.23 3.67 -13.05
CA HIS A 288 11.90 3.06 -13.20
C HIS A 288 11.54 2.23 -11.95
N TRP A 289 12.43 1.35 -11.52
CA TRP A 289 12.23 0.58 -10.29
C TRP A 289 12.07 1.47 -9.06
N ALA A 290 12.82 2.57 -8.96
CA ALA A 290 12.66 3.58 -7.91
C ALA A 290 11.28 4.26 -7.92
N GLY A 291 10.73 4.53 -9.10
CA GLY A 291 9.34 4.99 -9.23
C GLY A 291 8.33 3.95 -8.71
N PHE A 292 8.57 2.67 -8.99
CA PHE A 292 7.73 1.56 -8.53
C PHE A 292 8.01 1.08 -7.11
N LEU A 293 9.06 1.57 -6.45
CA LEU A 293 9.21 1.48 -5.00
C LEU A 293 8.04 2.13 -4.24
N PHE A 294 7.20 2.91 -4.91
CA PHE A 294 5.87 3.29 -4.42
C PHE A 294 5.07 2.11 -3.87
N GLU A 295 5.18 0.94 -4.48
CA GLU A 295 4.53 -0.28 -4.01
C GLU A 295 5.23 -0.87 -2.78
N GLN A 296 6.56 -0.79 -2.69
CA GLN A 296 7.31 -1.15 -1.48
C GLN A 296 6.99 -0.19 -0.32
N MET A 297 6.65 1.06 -0.64
CA MET A 297 6.07 1.98 0.32
C MET A 297 4.65 1.52 0.72
N ALA A 298 3.79 1.10 -0.22
CA ALA A 298 2.50 0.49 0.10
C ALA A 298 2.64 -0.75 1.00
N GLU A 299 3.67 -1.60 0.81
CA GLU A 299 4.05 -2.67 1.76
C GLU A 299 4.33 -2.12 3.16
N GLY A 300 5.06 -1.01 3.25
CA GLY A 300 5.29 -0.26 4.49
C GLY A 300 4.01 0.18 5.17
N LEU A 301 3.08 0.72 4.38
CA LEU A 301 1.78 1.18 4.86
C LEU A 301 0.94 0.03 5.38
N ILE A 302 0.86 -1.03 4.58
CA ILE A 302 0.11 -2.25 4.91
C ILE A 302 0.73 -2.91 6.13
N SER A 303 2.07 -2.96 6.24
CA SER A 303 2.81 -3.47 7.39
C SER A 303 2.49 -2.68 8.66
N ALA A 304 2.57 -1.35 8.60
CA ALA A 304 2.30 -0.50 9.76
C ALA A 304 0.83 -0.58 10.20
N ARG A 305 -0.10 -0.52 9.25
CA ARG A 305 -1.56 -0.56 9.51
C ARG A 305 -2.04 -1.94 9.97
N SER A 306 -1.67 -2.97 9.22
CA SER A 306 -2.21 -4.33 9.35
C SER A 306 -1.36 -5.21 10.28
N ARG A 307 -0.27 -4.63 10.83
CA ARG A 307 0.67 -5.33 11.71
C ARG A 307 1.29 -6.56 11.03
N THR A 308 1.52 -6.48 9.74
CA THR A 308 2.21 -7.54 8.99
C THR A 308 3.71 -7.26 8.95
N PRO A 309 4.56 -8.28 8.79
CA PRO A 309 6.00 -8.06 8.61
C PRO A 309 6.30 -7.21 7.38
N PHE A 310 7.25 -6.28 7.51
CA PHE A 310 7.80 -5.54 6.37
C PHE A 310 8.73 -6.48 5.58
N LEU A 311 8.44 -6.70 4.30
CA LEU A 311 9.09 -7.77 3.52
C LEU A 311 10.35 -7.33 2.77
N VAL A 312 10.50 -6.02 2.57
CA VAL A 312 11.58 -5.40 1.80
C VAL A 312 12.79 -5.16 2.71
N THR A 313 13.97 -5.55 2.26
CA THR A 313 15.22 -5.27 2.98
C THR A 313 15.95 -4.09 2.34
N ARG A 314 16.88 -3.48 3.09
CA ARG A 314 17.81 -2.49 2.52
C ARG A 314 18.59 -3.04 1.31
N SER A 315 18.93 -4.33 1.33
CA SER A 315 19.63 -4.97 0.21
C SER A 315 18.77 -5.00 -1.04
N ASP A 316 17.46 -5.26 -0.92
CA ASP A 316 16.55 -5.26 -2.06
C ASP A 316 16.41 -3.86 -2.64
N GLN A 317 16.32 -2.85 -1.78
CA GLN A 317 16.23 -1.45 -2.18
C GLN A 317 17.46 -1.00 -2.98
N LEU A 318 18.66 -1.31 -2.50
CA LEU A 318 19.91 -1.00 -3.21
C LEU A 318 20.04 -1.76 -4.53
N LEU A 319 19.57 -3.01 -4.57
CA LEU A 319 19.63 -3.84 -5.76
C LEU A 319 18.73 -3.33 -6.88
N LEU A 320 17.58 -2.72 -6.53
CA LEU A 320 16.58 -2.26 -7.50
C LEU A 320 16.72 -0.78 -7.86
N SER A 321 17.11 0.07 -6.92
CA SER A 321 17.16 1.53 -7.12
C SER A 321 18.57 2.09 -7.23
N GLY A 322 19.59 1.25 -7.07
CA GLY A 322 20.98 1.65 -7.15
C GLY A 322 21.53 2.19 -5.82
N PRO A 323 22.60 3.00 -5.87
CA PRO A 323 23.31 3.45 -4.67
C PRO A 323 22.45 4.35 -3.77
N ASP A 324 22.83 4.45 -2.51
CA ASP A 324 22.19 5.36 -1.55
C ASP A 324 22.19 6.80 -2.11
N PRO A 325 21.02 7.48 -2.15
CA PRO A 325 20.95 8.88 -2.53
C PRO A 325 21.52 9.78 -1.41
N PRO A 326 21.74 11.09 -1.69
CA PRO A 326 22.10 12.05 -0.66
C PRO A 326 21.12 12.03 0.53
N PRO A 327 21.57 12.29 1.76
CA PRO A 327 20.71 12.43 2.94
C PRO A 327 19.58 13.45 2.73
N LEU A 328 18.48 13.31 3.47
CA LEU A 328 17.32 14.21 3.36
C LEU A 328 17.70 15.69 3.49
N ASP A 329 18.55 16.04 4.45
CA ASP A 329 18.95 17.45 4.66
C ASP A 329 19.74 18.00 3.48
N GLU A 330 20.64 17.20 2.90
CA GLU A 330 21.41 17.59 1.71
C GLU A 330 20.50 17.71 0.48
N MET A 331 19.52 16.81 0.35
CA MET A 331 18.51 16.87 -0.71
C MET A 331 17.66 18.14 -0.62
N LEU A 332 17.22 18.51 0.59
CA LEU A 332 16.49 19.75 0.83
C LEU A 332 17.33 20.97 0.44
N ASP A 333 18.56 21.03 0.93
CA ASP A 333 19.54 22.06 0.59
C ASP A 333 19.73 22.23 -0.92
N ASN A 334 19.82 21.11 -1.65
CA ASN A 334 19.99 21.11 -3.10
C ASN A 334 18.74 21.62 -3.83
N LEU A 335 17.54 21.26 -3.35
CA LEU A 335 16.27 21.74 -3.91
C LEU A 335 16.03 23.23 -3.65
N GLU A 336 16.41 23.74 -2.48
CA GLU A 336 16.34 25.16 -2.14
C GLU A 336 17.28 26.00 -3.00
N LYS A 337 18.49 25.48 -3.29
CA LYS A 337 19.49 26.13 -4.14
C LYS A 337 19.18 25.99 -5.64
N ALA A 338 18.38 25.01 -6.03
CA ALA A 338 18.04 24.77 -7.43
C ALA A 338 17.22 25.93 -8.01
N SER A 339 17.52 26.28 -9.27
CA SER A 339 16.82 27.36 -10.01
C SER A 339 15.31 27.23 -9.88
N LYS A 340 14.62 28.34 -9.58
CA LYS A 340 13.15 28.41 -9.50
C LYS A 340 12.45 28.24 -10.86
N ASN A 341 13.21 28.22 -11.96
CA ASN A 341 12.65 28.02 -13.27
C ASN A 341 11.92 26.66 -13.35
N PRO A 342 10.68 26.62 -13.87
CA PRO A 342 9.93 25.38 -14.01
C PRO A 342 10.70 24.44 -14.93
N SER A 343 11.16 23.31 -14.39
CA SER A 343 11.84 22.28 -15.15
C SER A 343 11.43 20.91 -14.63
N PHE A 344 10.79 20.12 -15.49
CA PHE A 344 10.46 18.72 -15.21
C PHE A 344 11.70 17.86 -14.92
N SER A 345 12.88 18.27 -15.41
CA SER A 345 14.15 17.58 -15.11
C SER A 345 14.46 17.57 -13.61
N LEU A 346 14.22 18.69 -12.91
CA LEU A 346 14.44 18.79 -11.46
C LEU A 346 13.46 17.88 -10.68
N VAL A 347 12.20 17.84 -11.11
CA VAL A 347 11.18 16.96 -10.51
C VAL A 347 11.63 15.51 -10.65
N TRP A 348 11.97 15.08 -11.86
CA TRP A 348 12.33 13.69 -12.14
C TRP A 348 13.61 13.23 -11.42
N THR A 349 14.64 14.08 -11.41
CA THR A 349 15.91 13.79 -10.71
C THR A 349 15.74 13.74 -9.19
N SER A 350 14.72 14.38 -8.65
CA SER A 350 14.42 14.40 -7.21
C SER A 350 13.42 13.32 -6.77
N SER A 351 12.55 12.85 -7.67
CA SER A 351 11.55 11.81 -7.37
C SER A 351 12.19 10.50 -6.90
N THR A 352 13.27 10.05 -7.55
CA THR A 352 13.95 8.79 -7.20
C THR A 352 14.56 8.85 -5.78
N PRO A 353 15.41 9.84 -5.44
CA PRO A 353 15.89 10.03 -4.06
C PRO A 353 14.77 10.17 -3.03
N TYR A 354 13.70 10.90 -3.35
CA TYR A 354 12.55 11.06 -2.47
C TYR A 354 11.91 9.72 -2.12
N MET A 355 11.56 8.91 -3.14
CA MET A 355 10.93 7.61 -2.95
C MET A 355 11.83 6.62 -2.21
N PHE A 356 13.14 6.71 -2.41
CA PHE A 356 14.11 5.93 -1.65
C PHE A 356 14.03 6.24 -0.14
N HIS A 357 13.97 7.52 0.22
CA HIS A 357 13.85 7.93 1.63
C HIS A 357 12.51 7.53 2.23
N VAL A 358 11.43 7.62 1.45
CA VAL A 358 10.10 7.14 1.86
C VAL A 358 10.14 5.65 2.27
N VAL A 359 10.71 4.78 1.43
CA VAL A 359 10.84 3.34 1.75
C VAL A 359 11.76 3.11 2.95
N SER A 360 12.85 3.89 3.05
CA SER A 360 13.77 3.81 4.19
C SER A 360 13.07 4.16 5.51
N LEU A 361 12.22 5.19 5.50
CA LEU A 361 11.42 5.59 6.66
C LEU A 361 10.33 4.57 6.98
N ALA A 362 9.63 4.01 5.98
CA ALA A 362 8.68 2.93 6.21
C ALA A 362 9.34 1.74 6.94
N ARG A 363 10.53 1.34 6.50
CA ARG A 363 11.31 0.29 7.15
C ARG A 363 11.72 0.68 8.57
N GLN A 364 12.20 1.91 8.78
CA GLN A 364 12.57 2.42 10.11
C GLN A 364 11.37 2.42 11.06
N LEU A 365 10.18 2.83 10.59
CA LEU A 365 8.94 2.79 11.36
C LEU A 365 8.65 1.37 11.84
N SER A 366 8.73 0.39 10.94
CA SER A 366 8.54 -1.02 11.27
C SER A 366 9.59 -1.53 12.26
N GLU A 367 10.88 -1.30 12.00
CA GLU A 367 11.97 -1.83 12.83
C GLU A 367 12.05 -1.20 14.24
N SER A 368 11.66 0.06 14.40
CA SER A 368 11.93 0.82 15.63
C SER A 368 10.69 1.27 16.42
N ILE A 369 9.49 1.27 15.82
CA ILE A 369 8.28 1.83 16.45
C ILE A 369 7.09 0.86 16.35
N ALA A 370 6.68 0.49 15.13
CA ALA A 370 5.41 -0.17 14.85
C ALA A 370 5.49 -1.67 14.60
N GLY A 371 6.66 -2.24 14.33
CA GLY A 371 6.80 -3.68 14.08
C GLY A 371 6.67 -4.52 15.34
N ASP A 372 6.36 -5.80 15.18
CA ASP A 372 6.11 -6.72 16.30
C ASP A 372 7.27 -6.76 17.31
N TYR A 373 8.51 -6.79 16.82
CA TYR A 373 9.69 -6.76 17.69
C TYR A 373 9.84 -5.42 18.45
N ALA A 374 9.58 -4.29 17.77
CA ALA A 374 9.59 -2.98 18.42
C ALA A 374 8.51 -2.90 19.52
N ARG A 375 7.37 -3.55 19.32
CA ARG A 375 6.26 -3.63 20.30
C ARG A 375 6.55 -4.48 21.53
N LEU A 376 7.55 -5.36 21.49
CA LEU A 376 8.02 -6.08 22.67
C LEU A 376 8.77 -5.18 23.66
N ASN A 377 9.20 -4.01 23.21
CA ASN A 377 9.98 -3.07 23.99
C ASN A 377 9.18 -1.79 24.26
N ALA A 378 9.50 -1.11 25.36
CA ALA A 378 8.96 0.20 25.67
C ALA A 378 9.32 1.21 24.55
N LEU A 379 8.39 2.13 24.25
CA LEU A 379 8.57 3.08 23.15
C LEU A 379 9.79 3.98 23.38
N SER A 380 10.70 4.04 22.41
CA SER A 380 11.91 4.86 22.51
C SER A 380 11.62 6.30 22.08
N GLU A 381 11.68 7.24 23.04
CA GLU A 381 11.55 8.69 22.80
C GLU A 381 12.51 9.16 21.70
N SER A 382 13.77 8.69 21.70
CA SER A 382 14.77 9.03 20.69
C SER A 382 14.44 8.50 19.29
N ALA A 383 13.72 7.37 19.18
CA ALA A 383 13.27 6.86 17.88
C ALA A 383 12.15 7.75 17.33
N VAL A 384 11.19 8.13 18.18
CA VAL A 384 10.07 9.01 17.84
C VAL A 384 10.57 10.39 17.39
N ILE A 385 11.50 11.01 18.14
CA ILE A 385 12.09 12.32 17.80
C ILE A 385 12.80 12.27 16.44
N ARG A 386 13.64 11.25 16.21
CA ARG A 386 14.34 11.10 14.94
C ARG A 386 13.37 10.91 13.78
N TYR A 387 12.34 10.09 13.96
CA TYR A 387 11.34 9.84 12.93
C TYR A 387 10.53 11.10 12.60
N LEU A 388 10.08 11.85 13.60
CA LEU A 388 9.42 13.15 13.42
C LEU A 388 10.31 14.16 12.69
N SER A 389 11.59 14.24 13.04
CA SER A 389 12.55 15.11 12.36
C SER A 389 12.67 14.75 10.88
N SER A 390 12.79 13.47 10.55
CA SER A 390 12.86 13.01 9.16
C SER A 390 11.56 13.27 8.40
N LEU A 391 10.39 13.10 9.02
CA LEU A 391 9.10 13.44 8.41
C LEU A 391 8.97 14.94 8.13
N ASN A 392 9.45 15.80 9.02
CA ASN A 392 9.44 17.25 8.80
C ASN A 392 10.33 17.64 7.61
N THR A 393 11.55 17.09 7.51
CA THR A 393 12.43 17.33 6.36
C THR A 393 11.81 16.78 5.07
N LEU A 394 11.20 15.59 5.12
CA LEU A 394 10.52 14.99 3.98
C LEU A 394 9.34 15.85 3.51
N HIS A 395 8.55 16.41 4.44
CA HIS A 395 7.46 17.33 4.13
C HIS A 395 7.97 18.61 3.46
N ALA A 396 9.05 19.22 3.96
CA ALA A 396 9.64 20.41 3.33
C ALA A 396 10.07 20.15 1.89
N ILE A 397 10.69 18.99 1.64
CA ILE A 397 11.04 18.53 0.29
C ILE A 397 9.77 18.34 -0.56
N LEU A 398 8.73 17.69 -0.03
CA LEU A 398 7.46 17.49 -0.72
C LEU A 398 6.84 18.83 -1.14
N SER A 399 6.75 19.81 -0.24
CA SER A 399 6.18 21.12 -0.54
C SER A 399 6.92 21.80 -1.70
N LEU A 400 8.26 21.75 -1.72
CA LEU A 400 9.06 22.29 -2.83
C LEU A 400 8.80 21.54 -4.14
N LEU A 401 8.72 20.21 -4.10
CA LEU A 401 8.42 19.40 -5.29
C LEU A 401 7.04 19.72 -5.87
N LEU A 402 6.02 19.85 -5.02
CA LEU A 402 4.67 20.24 -5.44
C LEU A 402 4.64 21.65 -6.03
N GLU A 403 5.32 22.61 -5.41
CA GLU A 403 5.46 23.97 -5.97
C GLU A 403 6.09 23.94 -7.36
N ARG A 404 7.12 23.10 -7.57
CA ARG A 404 7.77 22.97 -8.88
C ARG A 404 6.87 22.30 -9.91
N VAL A 405 6.09 21.30 -9.52
CA VAL A 405 5.13 20.64 -10.41
C VAL A 405 4.03 21.62 -10.81
N ASP A 406 3.44 22.35 -9.87
CA ASP A 406 2.40 23.35 -10.17
C ASP A 406 2.92 24.48 -11.07
N ALA A 407 4.13 24.99 -10.80
CA ALA A 407 4.78 25.97 -11.65
C ALA A 407 5.04 25.44 -13.08
N ALA A 408 5.45 24.18 -13.21
CA ALA A 408 5.68 23.55 -14.51
C ALA A 408 4.36 23.36 -15.28
N LEU A 409 3.31 22.86 -14.61
CA LEU A 409 2.00 22.64 -15.22
C LEU A 409 1.32 23.95 -15.65
N THR A 410 1.46 25.02 -14.87
CA THR A 410 0.93 26.35 -15.22
C THR A 410 1.68 27.00 -16.39
N SER A 411 2.99 26.76 -16.51
CA SER A 411 3.78 27.23 -17.65
C SER A 411 3.51 26.49 -18.97
N SER A 412 3.00 25.26 -18.89
CA SER A 412 2.67 24.38 -20.03
C SER A 412 1.28 24.67 -20.62
N SER A 413 0.41 25.35 -19.86
CA SER A 413 -1.01 25.55 -20.19
C SER A 413 -1.24 26.63 -21.26
N ASP A 414 -1.29 26.25 -22.54
CA ASP A 414 -2.02 26.98 -23.57
C ASP A 414 -3.54 26.85 -23.32
N SER A 415 -4.13 27.84 -22.63
CA SER A 415 -5.56 28.26 -22.47
C SER A 415 -6.75 27.29 -22.69
N SER A 416 -6.56 25.98 -22.67
CA SER A 416 -7.62 24.98 -22.75
C SER A 416 -7.69 24.17 -21.45
N PRO A 417 -8.90 23.88 -20.93
CA PRO A 417 -9.02 23.05 -19.74
C PRO A 417 -8.42 21.66 -20.05
N PRO A 418 -7.68 21.08 -19.10
CA PRO A 418 -7.05 19.78 -19.31
C PRO A 418 -8.10 18.72 -19.67
N ALA A 419 -7.94 18.06 -20.82
CA ALA A 419 -8.78 16.93 -21.20
C ALA A 419 -8.64 15.80 -20.16
N PRO A 420 -9.69 14.99 -19.92
CA PRO A 420 -9.60 13.81 -19.06
C PRO A 420 -8.41 12.93 -19.48
N PHE A 421 -7.44 12.80 -18.59
CA PHE A 421 -6.11 12.28 -18.92
C PHE A 421 -6.04 10.76 -18.85
N LEU A 422 -5.39 10.17 -19.85
CA LEU A 422 -4.89 8.79 -19.79
C LEU A 422 -3.61 8.76 -18.97
N LEU A 423 -3.38 7.73 -18.13
CA LEU A 423 -2.08 7.42 -17.53
C LEU A 423 -1.10 6.88 -18.60
N ASP A 424 -0.92 7.63 -19.68
CA ASP A 424 0.14 7.38 -20.66
C ASP A 424 1.38 8.16 -20.24
N SER A 425 2.43 7.43 -19.86
CA SER A 425 3.73 7.99 -19.46
C SER A 425 4.41 8.82 -20.56
N ALA A 426 3.90 8.77 -21.80
CA ALA A 426 4.37 9.61 -22.89
C ALA A 426 4.02 11.10 -22.71
N ASN A 427 2.99 11.42 -21.92
CA ASN A 427 2.63 12.81 -21.60
C ASN A 427 3.36 13.27 -20.33
N ILE A 428 4.26 14.24 -20.50
CA ILE A 428 5.10 14.78 -19.41
C ILE A 428 4.25 15.39 -18.29
N ASP A 429 3.13 16.05 -18.61
CA ASP A 429 2.24 16.65 -17.62
C ASP A 429 1.54 15.58 -16.76
N VAL A 430 1.14 14.47 -17.39
CA VAL A 430 0.53 13.32 -16.69
C VAL A 430 1.56 12.62 -15.81
N ALA A 431 2.77 12.42 -16.32
CA ALA A 431 3.86 11.84 -15.55
C ALA A 431 4.21 12.69 -14.33
N ALA A 432 4.24 14.02 -14.48
CA ALA A 432 4.48 14.95 -13.38
C ALA A 432 3.37 14.94 -12.33
N ARG A 433 2.09 14.95 -12.76
CA ARG A 433 0.93 14.80 -11.87
C ARG A 433 0.96 13.48 -11.09
N SER A 434 1.29 12.38 -11.78
CA SER A 434 1.41 11.06 -11.17
C SER A 434 2.57 11.01 -10.17
N ALA A 435 3.71 11.64 -10.48
CA ALA A 435 4.85 11.73 -9.58
C ALA A 435 4.55 12.58 -8.33
N ALA A 436 3.85 13.72 -8.50
CA ALA A 436 3.38 14.55 -7.39
C ALA A 436 2.44 13.78 -6.47
N TYR A 437 1.45 13.11 -7.06
CA TYR A 437 0.54 12.23 -6.33
C TYR A 437 1.30 11.13 -5.57
N GLY A 438 2.22 10.45 -6.24
CA GLY A 438 3.06 9.42 -5.64
C GLY A 438 3.89 9.93 -4.46
N ALA A 439 4.42 11.16 -4.56
CA ALA A 439 5.20 11.78 -3.50
C ALA A 439 4.35 12.14 -2.27
N VAL A 440 3.16 12.70 -2.48
CA VAL A 440 2.21 13.00 -1.40
C VAL A 440 1.74 11.73 -0.72
N PHE A 441 1.32 10.75 -1.51
CA PHE A 441 0.90 9.47 -0.99
C PHE A 441 2.04 8.82 -0.19
N GLY A 442 3.28 8.91 -0.70
CA GLY A 442 4.56 8.69 0.00
C GLY A 442 4.60 9.20 1.43
N PHE A 443 4.46 10.51 1.58
CA PHE A 443 4.50 11.19 2.87
C PHE A 443 3.31 10.82 3.76
N ALA A 444 2.10 10.99 3.23
CA ALA A 444 0.85 10.78 3.96
C ALA A 444 0.74 9.33 4.48
N GLY A 445 1.17 8.38 3.65
CA GLY A 445 1.26 6.98 4.03
C GLY A 445 2.16 6.75 5.24
N LEU A 446 3.26 7.49 5.43
CA LEU A 446 4.11 7.32 6.61
C LEU A 446 3.52 7.96 7.87
N VAL A 447 2.86 9.10 7.72
CA VAL A 447 2.43 9.96 8.83
C VAL A 447 1.26 9.36 9.59
N LEU A 448 0.20 8.93 8.90
CA LEU A 448 -1.01 8.44 9.57
C LEU A 448 -0.76 7.15 10.38
N PRO A 449 -0.12 6.10 9.84
CA PRO A 449 0.22 4.91 10.62
C PRO A 449 1.17 5.19 11.78
N PHE A 450 2.09 6.15 11.63
CA PHE A 450 2.95 6.58 12.72
C PHE A 450 2.15 7.21 13.87
N TYR A 451 1.24 8.15 13.56
CA TYR A 451 0.34 8.74 14.55
C TYR A 451 -0.52 7.68 15.25
N ARG A 452 -1.16 6.78 14.47
CA ARG A 452 -2.00 5.70 15.00
C ARG A 452 -1.24 4.73 15.88
N GLU A 453 0.01 4.42 15.56
CA GLU A 453 0.84 3.58 16.42
C GLU A 453 1.16 4.30 17.73
N LEU A 454 1.50 5.60 17.72
CA LEU A 454 1.73 6.35 18.97
C LEU A 454 0.48 6.41 19.85
N GLU A 455 -0.70 6.55 19.24
CA GLU A 455 -1.98 6.49 19.93
C GLU A 455 -2.24 5.10 20.54
N ALA A 456 -2.05 4.04 19.76
CA ALA A 456 -2.19 2.67 20.24
C ALA A 456 -1.22 2.35 21.39
N ARG A 457 0.04 2.81 21.31
CA ARG A 457 1.06 2.63 22.35
C ARG A 457 0.70 3.33 23.65
N GLU A 458 0.09 4.52 23.62
CA GLU A 458 -0.37 5.17 24.86
C GLU A 458 -1.40 4.32 25.62
N THR A 459 -2.27 3.61 24.89
CA THR A 459 -3.31 2.75 25.50
C THR A 459 -2.80 1.38 25.93
N THR A 460 -1.77 0.85 25.27
CA THR A 460 -1.30 -0.54 25.43
C THR A 460 -0.04 -0.68 26.28
N ASP A 461 0.86 0.31 26.26
CA ASP A 461 2.08 0.25 27.05
C ASP A 461 1.74 0.31 28.55
N SER A 462 2.36 -0.57 29.34
CA SER A 462 2.11 -0.62 30.78
C SER A 462 2.48 0.72 31.42
N PRO A 463 1.66 1.28 32.32
CA PRO A 463 1.98 2.53 33.02
C PRO A 463 3.27 2.45 33.85
N SER A 464 3.79 1.25 34.10
CA SER A 464 5.07 1.01 34.77
C SER A 464 6.31 1.09 33.86
N ALA A 465 6.14 1.10 32.53
CA ALA A 465 7.24 1.06 31.57
C ALA A 465 7.98 2.40 31.42
N HIS A 466 7.36 3.51 31.82
CA HIS A 466 7.89 4.85 31.65
C HIS A 466 7.70 5.70 32.91
N SER A 467 8.68 6.55 33.20
CA SER A 467 8.53 7.60 34.20
C SER A 467 7.43 8.60 33.79
N ASP A 468 6.79 9.27 34.75
CA ASP A 468 5.77 10.29 34.49
C ASP A 468 6.27 11.37 33.53
N GLN A 469 7.53 11.80 33.69
CA GLN A 469 8.17 12.77 32.81
C GLN A 469 8.31 12.26 31.36
N THR A 470 8.69 11.00 31.18
CA THR A 470 8.80 10.39 29.83
C THR A 470 7.42 10.29 29.17
N ARG A 471 6.38 9.95 29.92
CA ARG A 471 5.00 9.89 29.41
C ARG A 471 4.52 11.26 28.95
N ASP A 472 4.78 12.31 29.72
CA ASP A 472 4.40 13.67 29.33
C ASP A 472 5.14 14.14 28.07
N ARG A 473 6.42 13.79 27.90
CA ARG A 473 7.15 14.07 26.66
C ARG A 473 6.60 13.30 25.46
N LEU A 474 6.29 12.01 25.62
CA LEU A 474 5.68 11.21 24.56
C LEU A 474 4.30 11.75 24.13
N ARG A 475 3.52 12.30 25.07
CA ARG A 475 2.26 13.00 24.74
C ARG A 475 2.47 14.23 23.86
N VAL A 476 3.50 15.02 24.15
CA VAL A 476 3.87 16.18 23.31
C VAL A 476 4.28 15.71 21.91
N LEU A 477 5.11 14.67 21.81
CA LEU A 477 5.51 14.11 20.52
C LEU A 477 4.33 13.53 19.72
N ARG A 478 3.38 12.87 20.40
CA ARG A 478 2.14 12.42 19.75
C ARG A 478 1.33 13.59 19.23
N LYS A 479 1.22 14.69 19.99
CA LYS A 479 0.53 15.89 19.51
C LYS A 479 1.19 16.43 18.23
N GLN A 480 2.52 16.48 18.19
CA GLN A 480 3.25 16.85 16.97
C GLN A 480 2.98 15.89 15.80
N ALA A 481 2.90 14.59 16.06
CA ALA A 481 2.52 13.60 15.04
C ALA A 481 1.08 13.78 14.54
N ARG A 482 0.14 14.16 15.43
CA ARG A 482 -1.24 14.52 15.06
C ARG A 482 -1.28 15.78 14.19
N ASP A 483 -0.54 16.82 14.57
CA ASP A 483 -0.44 18.06 13.79
C ASP A 483 0.11 17.76 12.37
N MET A 484 1.11 16.88 12.26
CA MET A 484 1.62 16.36 10.99
C MET A 484 0.57 15.54 10.22
N ALA A 485 -0.25 14.74 10.89
CA ALA A 485 -1.33 14.01 10.25
C ALA A 485 -2.40 14.96 9.67
N CYS A 486 -2.74 16.03 10.39
CA CYS A 486 -3.62 17.09 9.86
C CYS A 486 -3.03 17.74 8.59
N LEU A 487 -1.71 17.97 8.55
CA LEU A 487 -1.02 18.42 7.32
C LEU A 487 -1.10 17.37 6.22
N GLY A 488 -0.85 16.09 6.53
CA GLY A 488 -0.97 14.98 5.58
C GLY A 488 -2.37 14.84 4.95
N ALA A 489 -3.43 15.09 5.73
CA ALA A 489 -4.80 15.08 5.22
C ALA A 489 -5.03 16.18 4.17
N ARG A 490 -4.50 17.39 4.42
CA ARG A 490 -4.55 18.51 3.46
C ARG A 490 -3.79 18.18 2.18
N GLU A 491 -2.57 17.63 2.32
CA GLU A 491 -1.77 17.23 1.15
C GLU A 491 -2.48 16.15 0.34
N ILE A 492 -3.11 15.16 0.98
CA ILE A 492 -3.93 14.14 0.28
C ILE A 492 -5.09 14.79 -0.46
N ALA A 493 -5.84 15.69 0.16
CA ALA A 493 -6.94 16.41 -0.49
C ALA A 493 -6.47 17.23 -1.69
N ARG A 494 -5.29 17.85 -1.60
CA ARG A 494 -4.65 18.52 -2.74
C ARG A 494 -4.25 17.52 -3.83
N ALA A 495 -3.66 16.39 -3.45
CA ALA A 495 -3.05 15.45 -4.36
C ALA A 495 -4.06 14.68 -5.21
N VAL A 496 -5.23 14.36 -4.68
CA VAL A 496 -6.29 13.68 -5.46
C VAL A 496 -6.75 14.55 -6.64
N ARG A 497 -6.55 15.87 -6.61
CA ARG A 497 -6.81 16.77 -7.75
C ARG A 497 -5.82 16.57 -8.91
N TYR A 498 -4.70 15.87 -8.69
CA TYR A 498 -3.76 15.50 -9.75
C TYR A 498 -4.16 14.21 -10.48
N LEU A 499 -5.10 13.44 -9.94
CA LEU A 499 -5.57 12.19 -10.53
C LEU A 499 -6.62 12.42 -11.63
N PRO A 500 -6.73 11.51 -12.61
CA PRO A 500 -7.86 11.53 -13.55
C PRO A 500 -9.18 11.26 -12.80
N GLU A 501 -10.34 11.35 -13.47
CA GLU A 501 -11.62 11.01 -12.83
C GLU A 501 -11.82 9.50 -12.67
N VAL A 502 -11.19 8.72 -13.57
CA VAL A 502 -11.18 7.25 -13.51
C VAL A 502 -9.78 6.76 -13.22
N HIS A 503 -9.57 6.39 -11.97
CA HIS A 503 -8.38 5.67 -11.52
C HIS A 503 -8.80 4.70 -10.43
N PHE A 504 -8.00 3.64 -10.31
CA PHE A 504 -8.20 2.71 -9.22
C PHE A 504 -6.90 2.03 -8.83
N THR A 505 -6.66 1.96 -7.52
CA THR A 505 -5.77 0.98 -6.90
C THR A 505 -6.40 0.49 -5.58
N PRO A 506 -6.29 -0.81 -5.22
CA PRO A 506 -6.77 -1.29 -3.92
C PRO A 506 -6.14 -0.56 -2.73
N VAL A 507 -4.83 -0.28 -2.83
CA VAL A 507 -4.09 0.51 -1.81
C VAL A 507 -4.71 1.91 -1.66
N HIS A 508 -5.04 2.56 -2.78
CA HIS A 508 -5.62 3.90 -2.80
C HIS A 508 -6.94 3.96 -2.06
N TRP A 509 -7.88 3.06 -2.35
CA TRP A 509 -9.13 2.97 -1.59
C TRP A 509 -8.89 2.88 -0.09
N SER A 510 -8.07 1.92 0.32
CA SER A 510 -7.82 1.68 1.75
C SER A 510 -7.11 2.86 2.43
N THR A 511 -6.37 3.67 1.67
CA THR A 511 -5.65 4.84 2.15
C THR A 511 -6.58 6.04 2.26
N ILE A 512 -7.35 6.36 1.22
CA ILE A 512 -8.34 7.45 1.24
C ILE A 512 -9.40 7.19 2.29
N TYR A 513 -9.86 5.95 2.44
CA TYR A 513 -10.80 5.58 3.48
C TYR A 513 -10.23 5.81 4.89
N ALA A 514 -8.99 5.39 5.17
CA ALA A 514 -8.34 5.64 6.46
C ALA A 514 -8.14 7.14 6.76
N TRP A 515 -7.86 7.93 5.72
CA TRP A 515 -7.78 9.39 5.85
C TRP A 515 -9.14 10.02 6.09
N ALA A 516 -10.21 9.53 5.47
CA ALA A 516 -11.57 9.96 5.73
C ALA A 516 -12.00 9.66 7.18
N GLU A 517 -11.67 8.47 7.71
CA GLU A 517 -11.91 8.14 9.12
C GLU A 517 -11.16 9.08 10.05
N PHE A 518 -9.89 9.36 9.78
CA PHE A 518 -9.11 10.34 10.54
C PHE A 518 -9.73 11.75 10.48
N CYS A 519 -10.10 12.24 9.30
CA CYS A 519 -10.76 13.53 9.14
C CYS A 519 -12.09 13.61 9.89
N LEU A 520 -12.85 12.51 9.92
CA LEU A 520 -14.12 12.44 10.64
C LEU A 520 -13.90 12.51 12.16
N GLU A 521 -12.90 11.80 12.69
CA GLU A 521 -12.53 11.90 14.10
C GLU A 521 -12.10 13.32 14.48
N GLU A 522 -11.33 13.99 13.62
CA GLU A 522 -10.92 15.38 13.82
C GLU A 522 -12.12 16.34 13.79
N ALA A 523 -13.08 16.13 12.88
CA ALA A 523 -14.30 16.91 12.79
C ALA A 523 -15.22 16.69 14.00
N ASP A 524 -15.39 15.45 14.46
CA ASP A 524 -16.19 15.10 15.64
C ASP A 524 -15.58 15.64 16.94
N ALA A 525 -14.25 15.63 17.05
CA ALA A 525 -13.53 16.15 18.22
C ALA A 525 -13.49 17.68 18.26
N SER A 526 -13.66 18.34 17.12
CA SER A 526 -13.63 19.80 16.99
C SER A 526 -15.02 20.40 17.17
N SER A 527 -15.11 21.56 17.83
CA SER A 527 -16.39 22.27 17.99
C SER A 527 -16.90 22.90 16.69
N SER A 528 -16.02 23.09 15.71
CA SER A 528 -16.30 23.71 14.42
C SER A 528 -15.25 23.31 13.38
N VAL A 529 -15.69 23.08 12.15
CA VAL A 529 -14.81 22.83 10.99
C VAL A 529 -14.58 24.14 10.24
N SER A 530 -13.32 24.46 9.93
CA SER A 530 -12.99 25.66 9.15
C SER A 530 -13.42 25.53 7.68
N SER A 531 -13.55 26.64 6.96
CA SER A 531 -13.89 26.61 5.53
C SER A 531 -12.85 25.85 4.69
N GLU A 532 -11.57 25.97 5.03
CA GLU A 532 -10.47 25.27 4.36
C GLU A 532 -10.59 23.76 4.59
N GLN A 533 -10.81 23.34 5.84
CA GLN A 533 -11.02 21.93 6.19
C GLN A 533 -12.26 21.34 5.52
N ALA A 534 -13.34 22.12 5.40
CA ALA A 534 -14.55 21.68 4.72
C ALA A 534 -14.30 21.43 3.22
N GLU A 535 -13.44 22.22 2.57
CA GLU A 535 -13.04 21.99 1.18
C GLU A 535 -12.19 20.71 1.04
N ASP A 536 -11.26 20.49 1.97
CA ASP A 536 -10.44 19.28 2.01
C ASP A 536 -11.31 18.02 2.20
N TYR A 537 -12.23 18.06 3.16
CA TYR A 537 -13.16 16.96 3.44
C TYR A 537 -14.09 16.69 2.25
N SER A 538 -14.61 17.74 1.61
CA SER A 538 -15.41 17.61 0.39
C SER A 538 -14.63 16.92 -0.72
N THR A 539 -13.34 17.27 -0.87
CA THR A 539 -12.46 16.66 -1.88
C THR A 539 -12.23 15.17 -1.59
N ILE A 540 -11.96 14.80 -0.32
CA ILE A 540 -11.79 13.39 0.10
C ILE A 540 -13.09 12.60 -0.10
N VAL A 541 -14.25 13.17 0.25
CA VAL A 541 -15.55 12.52 0.06
C VAL A 541 -15.84 12.28 -1.42
N ARG A 542 -15.60 13.27 -2.28
CA ARG A 542 -15.74 13.12 -3.73
C ARG A 542 -14.87 11.98 -4.23
N GLU A 543 -13.63 11.89 -3.75
CA GLU A 543 -12.71 10.82 -4.14
C GLU A 543 -13.22 9.43 -3.72
N LEU A 544 -13.75 9.27 -2.50
CA LEU A 544 -14.36 8.00 -2.07
C LEU A 544 -15.52 7.56 -2.98
N LYS A 545 -16.34 8.52 -3.43
CA LYS A 545 -17.47 8.26 -4.33
C LYS A 545 -17.01 7.87 -5.73
N LEU A 546 -15.98 8.55 -6.26
CA LEU A 546 -15.35 8.17 -7.53
C LEU A 546 -14.77 6.76 -7.45
N LEU A 547 -14.12 6.39 -6.35
CA LEU A 547 -13.63 5.02 -6.15
C LEU A 547 -14.76 3.99 -6.07
N GLY A 548 -15.94 4.41 -5.65
CA GLY A 548 -17.17 3.62 -5.71
C GLY A 548 -17.61 3.22 -7.11
N TYR A 549 -17.16 3.91 -8.16
CA TYR A 549 -17.30 3.44 -9.53
C TYR A 549 -16.62 2.08 -9.73
N SER A 550 -15.43 1.90 -9.14
CA SER A 550 -14.59 0.71 -9.35
C SER A 550 -14.79 -0.38 -8.30
N LEU A 551 -15.16 0.01 -7.08
CA LEU A 551 -15.23 -0.90 -5.92
C LEU A 551 -16.62 -0.97 -5.29
N ASP A 552 -17.05 -2.19 -4.97
CA ASP A 552 -18.22 -2.43 -4.11
C ASP A 552 -17.98 -2.03 -2.65
N SER A 553 -16.72 -2.00 -2.20
CA SER A 553 -16.36 -1.63 -0.82
C SER A 553 -16.82 -0.22 -0.43
N ALA A 554 -16.91 0.71 -1.38
CA ALA A 554 -17.44 2.05 -1.14
C ALA A 554 -18.94 2.06 -0.83
N SER A 555 -19.66 1.01 -1.25
CA SER A 555 -21.08 0.82 -0.94
C SER A 555 -21.29 0.05 0.37
N SER A 556 -20.23 -0.25 1.13
CA SER A 556 -20.37 -0.92 2.42
C SER A 556 -21.02 0.01 3.47
N PRO A 557 -21.80 -0.51 4.43
CA PRO A 557 -22.43 0.33 5.45
C PRO A 557 -21.45 1.21 6.25
N PRO A 558 -20.23 0.75 6.63
CA PRO A 558 -19.23 1.61 7.26
C PRO A 558 -18.78 2.76 6.35
N ALA A 559 -18.52 2.47 5.06
CA ALA A 559 -18.08 3.48 4.11
C ALA A 559 -19.15 4.56 3.88
N LEU A 560 -20.40 4.15 3.68
CA LEU A 560 -21.53 5.07 3.55
C LEU A 560 -21.71 5.94 4.80
N GLY A 561 -21.61 5.34 6.00
CA GLY A 561 -21.69 6.09 7.25
C GLY A 561 -20.58 7.12 7.41
N THR A 562 -19.35 6.81 6.99
CA THR A 562 -18.24 7.78 7.00
C THR A 562 -18.48 8.92 6.01
N ILE A 563 -18.94 8.60 4.79
CA ILE A 563 -19.28 9.59 3.75
C ILE A 563 -20.37 10.53 4.26
N GLU A 564 -21.51 10.00 4.69
CA GLU A 564 -22.68 10.79 5.14
C GLU A 564 -22.34 11.74 6.29
N ARG A 565 -21.52 11.27 7.26
CA ARG A 565 -21.15 12.08 8.42
C ARG A 565 -20.18 13.20 8.07
N LEU A 566 -19.20 12.94 7.22
CA LEU A 566 -18.29 13.98 6.72
C LEU A 566 -19.06 15.04 5.90
N GLU A 567 -20.00 14.62 5.06
CA GLU A 567 -20.86 15.54 4.33
C GLU A 567 -21.70 16.43 5.25
N GLY A 568 -22.23 15.85 6.34
CA GLY A 568 -22.94 16.61 7.37
C GLY A 568 -22.08 17.71 8.00
N HIS A 569 -20.81 17.42 8.29
CA HIS A 569 -19.82 18.40 8.77
C HIS A 569 -19.52 19.49 7.72
N VAL A 570 -19.32 19.09 6.45
CA VAL A 570 -19.09 20.02 5.33
C VAL A 570 -20.29 20.97 5.14
N ALA A 571 -21.52 20.43 5.13
CA ALA A 571 -22.73 21.22 4.99
C ALA A 571 -22.94 22.19 6.17
N THR A 572 -22.63 21.76 7.39
CA THR A 572 -22.70 22.60 8.58
C THR A 572 -21.70 23.76 8.48
N ALA A 573 -20.46 23.50 8.07
CA ALA A 573 -19.45 24.54 7.89
C ALA A 573 -19.84 25.56 6.82
N GLN A 574 -20.44 25.12 5.70
CA GLN A 574 -20.88 25.99 4.61
C GLN A 574 -22.12 26.83 5.00
N SER A 575 -23.05 26.26 5.75
CA SER A 575 -24.27 26.96 6.19
C SER A 575 -24.01 28.02 7.28
N GLY A 576 -23.00 27.81 8.13
CA GLY A 576 -22.57 28.75 9.17
C GLY A 576 -22.10 30.11 8.63
N PHE A 577 -21.71 30.19 7.35
CA PHE A 577 -21.29 31.44 6.71
C PHE A 577 -22.45 32.30 6.18
N ILE A 578 -23.65 31.74 6.03
CA ILE A 578 -24.83 32.49 5.53
C ILE A 578 -25.56 33.24 6.67
N ALA A 579 -25.18 33.02 7.93
CA ALA A 579 -25.86 33.55 9.13
C ALA A 579 -25.14 34.73 9.83
N ALA A 580 -24.48 35.61 9.09
CA ALA A 580 -24.16 36.95 9.61
C ALA A 580 -25.17 37.96 9.02
N PRO A 581 -26.14 38.49 9.79
CA PRO A 581 -26.93 39.62 9.30
C PRO A 581 -25.98 40.77 8.97
N PRO A 582 -26.18 41.47 7.84
CA PRO A 582 -25.34 42.62 7.52
C PRO A 582 -25.44 43.63 8.67
N PRO A 583 -24.33 44.27 9.08
CA PRO A 583 -24.40 45.35 10.05
C PRO A 583 -25.38 46.41 9.52
N PRO A 584 -26.23 47.00 10.38
CA PRO A 584 -27.22 47.96 9.95
C PRO A 584 -26.54 49.08 9.18
N ALA A 585 -26.99 49.30 7.95
CA ALA A 585 -26.49 50.32 7.05
C ALA A 585 -26.42 51.66 7.80
N ARG A 586 -25.20 52.13 8.07
CA ARG A 586 -24.99 53.52 8.47
C ARG A 586 -25.24 54.36 7.22
N TYR A 587 -26.32 55.13 7.30
CA TYR A 587 -26.70 56.25 6.45
C TYR A 587 -25.57 56.77 5.55
N PHE A 588 -25.67 56.50 4.26
CA PHE A 588 -25.04 57.35 3.25
C PHE A 588 -26.16 58.11 2.54
N PHE A 589 -26.03 59.43 2.61
CA PHE A 589 -26.82 60.42 1.90
C PHE A 589 -26.77 60.18 0.38
N ASP A 590 -27.93 60.26 -0.23
CA ASP A 590 -28.19 60.58 -1.64
C ASP A 590 -29.28 61.69 -1.57
N PRO A 591 -29.47 62.63 -2.52
CA PRO A 591 -28.85 62.77 -3.85
C PRO A 591 -28.51 64.23 -4.25
N THR A 592 -28.07 64.39 -5.51
CA THR A 592 -28.15 65.64 -6.31
C THR A 592 -27.29 66.84 -5.88
N THR A 593 -26.12 66.97 -6.50
CA THR A 593 -25.54 68.26 -6.94
C THR A 593 -24.43 67.95 -7.96
N LEU A 594 -24.68 68.21 -9.26
CA LEU A 594 -24.07 69.30 -10.05
C LEU A 594 -22.55 69.07 -10.31
N THR A 595 -21.97 69.06 -11.52
CA THR A 595 -22.41 69.49 -12.85
C THR A 595 -21.35 69.08 -13.90
N HIS A 596 -21.79 68.99 -15.16
CA HIS A 596 -21.04 69.01 -16.42
C HIS A 596 -19.76 69.88 -16.49
N ILE A 597 -18.81 69.52 -17.38
CA ILE A 597 -18.32 70.35 -18.52
C ILE A 597 -17.35 69.54 -19.44
N TYR A 598 -17.78 69.38 -20.70
CA TYR A 598 -17.12 69.38 -22.03
C TYR A 598 -15.68 68.86 -22.36
N LEU A 599 -15.67 68.09 -23.47
CA LEU A 599 -14.66 67.63 -24.48
C LEU A 599 -13.88 68.76 -25.23
N PRO A 600 -13.12 68.54 -26.34
CA PRO A 600 -12.11 67.52 -26.79
C PRO A 600 -10.87 68.16 -27.52
N LEU A 601 -9.93 67.38 -28.11
CA LEU A 601 -9.33 67.64 -29.46
C LEU A 601 -8.36 66.53 -29.97
N GLU A 602 -8.77 65.90 -31.07
CA GLU A 602 -8.13 65.52 -32.35
C GLU A 602 -6.68 64.96 -32.52
N THR A 603 -6.65 64.02 -33.48
CA THR A 603 -5.67 63.18 -34.23
C THR A 603 -4.51 63.91 -34.97
N PRO A 604 -3.57 63.31 -35.78
CA PRO A 604 -3.55 61.98 -36.45
C PRO A 604 -2.19 61.22 -36.62
N TRP A 605 -2.28 60.01 -37.20
CA TRP A 605 -1.22 59.17 -37.81
C TRP A 605 -0.56 59.81 -39.06
N PRO A 606 0.61 59.35 -39.55
CA PRO A 606 0.63 58.30 -40.61
C PRO A 606 1.82 57.29 -40.59
N ASP A 607 1.50 56.07 -41.04
CA ASP A 607 2.16 55.14 -41.98
C ASP A 607 3.68 55.07 -42.26
N GLN A 608 4.03 53.84 -42.71
CA GLN A 608 5.21 53.32 -43.44
C GLN A 608 6.32 52.72 -42.57
N GLY A 609 6.85 51.51 -42.81
CA GLY A 609 6.73 50.57 -43.90
C GLY A 609 7.96 49.64 -43.89
N ALA A 610 7.72 48.34 -44.07
CA ALA A 610 8.61 47.25 -44.50
C ALA A 610 10.15 47.41 -44.48
N HIS A 611 10.87 46.43 -43.91
CA HIS A 611 11.82 45.64 -44.70
C HIS A 611 12.17 44.27 -44.08
N GLN A 612 12.28 43.34 -45.01
CA GLN A 612 12.55 41.89 -44.98
C GLN A 612 14.01 41.51 -44.67
N MET A 613 14.17 40.23 -44.31
CA MET A 613 15.19 39.24 -44.75
C MET A 613 16.46 38.96 -43.92
N MET A 614 16.58 37.65 -43.59
CA MET A 614 17.73 36.73 -43.74
C MET A 614 18.99 36.95 -42.89
N MET A 615 19.78 35.99 -42.43
CA MET A 615 19.91 34.51 -42.37
C MET A 615 20.61 34.22 -41.00
N ALA A 616 20.78 33.04 -40.42
CA ALA A 616 20.95 31.66 -40.87
C ALA A 616 20.63 30.71 -39.71
#